data_AF-A0A5D4NJV4-F1
#
_entry.id   AF-A0A5D4NJV4-F1
#
_cell.length_a   1.000
_cell.length_b   1.000
_cell.length_c   1.000
_cell.angle_alpha   90.00
_cell.angle_beta   90.00
_cell.angle_gamma   90.00
#
_symmetry.space_group_name_H-M   'P 1'
#
loop_
_entity.id
_entity.type
_entity.pdbx_description
1 polymer ?
#
loop_
_entity_poly.entity_id
_entity_poly.type
_entity_poly.pdbx_seq_one_letter_code
_entity_poly.pdbx_strand_id
1 'polypeptide(L)'
;MFKVDHSQGDSFEIVKPGEYEVTVVNYELKKAESGNNRVVVDYEIRSDYDQPSQGQKILFDNFTVTDNAMWRFQQASKAAQFPDGKQFSSFKEWAENFLNKHLRVVVGEREYNGKKYPEVKGFKVSEITAPSTGVTINDDDIPF
;
A
#
# COMPACT_ATOMS: atom_id res chain seq x y z
N MET A 1 28.59 -20.55 7.64
CA MET A 1 28.64 -21.12 6.27
C MET A 1 27.21 -21.09 5.74
N PHE A 2 26.95 -20.40 4.64
CA PHE A 2 25.61 -20.32 4.04
C PHE A 2 25.40 -21.52 3.10
N LYS A 3 24.26 -22.21 3.22
CA LYS A 3 23.88 -23.35 2.37
C LYS A 3 22.58 -22.99 1.66
N VAL A 4 22.60 -23.03 0.33
CA VAL A 4 21.40 -22.81 -0.47
C VAL A 4 20.50 -24.05 -0.33
N ASP A 5 19.30 -23.83 0.18
CA ASP A 5 18.24 -24.84 0.27
C ASP A 5 17.01 -24.34 -0.50
N HIS A 6 16.82 -24.87 -1.70
CA HIS A 6 15.71 -24.47 -2.57
C HIS A 6 14.34 -24.85 -2.01
N SER A 7 14.25 -25.76 -1.03
CA SER A 7 12.99 -26.07 -0.34
C SER A 7 12.55 -24.96 0.62
N GLN A 8 13.45 -24.05 0.99
CA GLN A 8 13.16 -22.85 1.79
C GLN A 8 12.81 -21.64 0.90
N GLY A 9 12.96 -21.77 -0.42
CA GLY A 9 12.48 -20.78 -1.38
C GLY A 9 11.05 -21.13 -1.76
N ASP A 10 10.07 -20.59 -1.03
CA ASP A 10 8.67 -20.73 -1.42
C ASP A 10 8.47 -20.24 -2.86
N SER A 11 7.72 -21.02 -3.65
CA SER A 11 7.29 -20.62 -4.97
C SER A 11 6.48 -19.32 -4.87
N PHE A 12 6.95 -18.26 -5.53
CA PHE A 12 6.24 -16.98 -5.56
C PHE A 12 4.84 -17.16 -6.16
N GLU A 13 3.80 -17.08 -5.33
CA GLU A 13 2.42 -17.00 -5.81
C GLU A 13 2.08 -15.57 -6.20
N ILE A 14 1.52 -15.39 -7.39
CA ILE A 14 1.01 -14.10 -7.85
C ILE A 14 -0.25 -13.76 -7.04
N VAL A 15 -0.30 -12.55 -6.47
CA VAL A 15 -1.52 -12.01 -5.87
C VAL A 15 -2.65 -12.03 -6.91
N LYS A 16 -3.71 -12.80 -6.62
CA LYS A 16 -4.85 -12.97 -7.51
C LYS A 16 -5.77 -11.74 -7.47
N PRO A 17 -6.66 -11.56 -8.46
CA PRO A 17 -7.72 -10.56 -8.34
C PRO A 17 -8.55 -10.76 -7.07
N GLY A 18 -8.87 -9.67 -6.39
CA GLY A 18 -9.56 -9.70 -5.11
C GLY A 18 -9.49 -8.39 -4.35
N GLU A 19 -9.97 -8.39 -3.11
CA GLU A 19 -9.84 -7.26 -2.20
C GLU A 19 -8.93 -7.64 -1.04
N TYR A 20 -8.01 -6.75 -0.70
CA TYR A 20 -6.98 -7.01 0.29
C TYR A 20 -6.85 -5.81 1.21
N GLU A 21 -6.82 -6.05 2.52
CA GLU A 21 -6.38 -5.03 3.46
C GLU A 21 -4.86 -4.97 3.42
N VAL A 22 -4.34 -3.75 3.30
CA VAL A 22 -2.93 -3.49 3.09
C VAL A 22 -2.45 -2.35 3.98
N THR A 23 -1.14 -2.31 4.16
CA THR A 23 -0.41 -1.16 4.70
C THR A 23 0.37 -0.52 3.56
N VAL A 24 0.34 0.81 3.47
CA VAL A 24 1.27 1.56 2.60
C VAL A 24 2.67 1.48 3.21
N VAL A 25 3.60 0.80 2.56
CA VAL A 25 4.93 0.52 3.14
C VAL A 25 6.07 1.30 2.50
N ASN A 26 5.86 1.81 1.28
CA ASN A 26 6.88 2.59 0.58
C ASN A 26 6.25 3.54 -0.43
N TYR A 27 6.97 4.62 -0.75
CA TYR A 27 6.68 5.45 -1.91
C TYR A 27 7.97 5.93 -2.58
N GLU A 28 7.89 6.20 -3.88
CA GLU A 28 8.98 6.77 -4.66
C GLU A 28 8.45 7.84 -5.62
N LEU A 29 9.15 8.97 -5.71
CA LEU A 29 8.85 9.98 -6.72
C LEU A 29 9.62 9.67 -8.00
N LYS A 30 8.91 9.47 -9.11
CA LYS A 30 9.50 9.15 -10.42
C LYS A 30 9.02 10.10 -11.50
N LYS A 31 9.80 10.18 -12.58
CA LYS A 31 9.34 10.71 -13.86
C LYS A 31 9.14 9.54 -14.81
N ALA A 32 7.94 9.41 -15.37
CA ALA A 32 7.64 8.43 -16.39
C ALA A 32 8.44 8.75 -17.67
N GLU A 33 8.66 7.73 -18.51
CA GLU A 33 9.29 7.92 -19.82
C GLU A 33 8.51 8.91 -20.69
N SER A 34 7.18 8.96 -20.54
CA SER A 34 6.31 9.94 -21.21
C SER A 34 6.48 11.38 -20.70
N GLY A 35 7.30 11.60 -19.68
CA GLY A 35 7.59 12.91 -19.09
C GLY A 35 6.76 13.30 -17.86
N ASN A 36 5.69 12.56 -17.54
CA ASN A 36 4.82 12.88 -16.41
C ASN A 36 5.46 12.48 -15.08
N ASN A 37 5.33 13.34 -14.06
CA ASN A 37 5.71 12.98 -12.69
C ASN A 37 4.74 11.92 -12.12
N ARG A 38 5.25 11.06 -11.24
CA ARG A 38 4.51 10.00 -10.58
C ARG A 38 4.91 9.87 -9.11
N VAL A 39 3.92 9.54 -8.28
CA VAL A 39 4.15 8.90 -6.98
C VAL A 39 3.92 7.41 -7.20
N VAL A 40 4.95 6.60 -6.99
CA VAL A 40 4.86 5.14 -7.07
C VAL A 40 4.73 4.62 -5.65
N VAL A 41 3.67 3.86 -5.37
CA VAL A 41 3.36 3.37 -4.03
C VAL A 41 3.45 1.85 -4.01
N ASP A 42 4.02 1.32 -2.93
CA ASP A 42 4.02 -0.11 -2.65
C ASP A 42 3.19 -0.40 -1.39
N TYR A 43 2.49 -1.53 -1.44
CA TYR A 43 1.65 -2.01 -0.36
C TYR A 43 2.14 -3.37 0.12
N GLU A 44 1.96 -3.64 1.41
CA GLU A 44 2.08 -4.97 1.99
C GLU A 44 0.69 -5.45 2.43
N ILE A 45 0.32 -6.65 2.01
CA ILE A 45 -0.91 -7.31 2.43
C ILE A 45 -0.76 -7.66 3.90
N ARG A 46 -1.62 -7.05 4.72
CA ARG A 46 -1.61 -7.17 6.18
C ARG A 46 -1.62 -8.63 6.65
N SER A 47 -0.76 -8.96 7.61
CA SER A 47 -0.63 -10.29 8.21
C SER A 47 -1.19 -10.36 9.64
N ASP A 48 -1.76 -9.26 10.13
CA ASP A 48 -2.37 -9.15 11.45
C ASP A 48 -3.84 -9.61 11.48
N TYR A 49 -4.38 -10.11 10.37
CA TYR A 49 -5.66 -10.81 10.30
C TYR A 49 -5.68 -11.84 9.15
N ASP A 50 -6.59 -12.79 9.21
CA ASP A 50 -6.68 -13.89 8.24
C ASP A 50 -7.23 -13.43 6.88
N GLN A 51 -6.36 -13.43 5.87
CA GLN A 51 -6.68 -13.14 4.47
C GLN A 51 -5.70 -13.87 3.52
N PRO A 52 -6.10 -14.11 2.25
CA PRO A 52 -5.17 -14.63 1.25
C PRO A 52 -3.98 -13.70 1.01
N SER A 53 -2.84 -14.28 0.65
CA SER A 53 -1.62 -13.56 0.24
C SER A 53 -1.03 -12.63 1.31
N GLN A 54 -1.33 -12.84 2.60
CA GLN A 54 -0.72 -12.10 3.71
C GLN A 54 0.82 -12.08 3.66
N GLY A 55 1.41 -10.93 3.99
CA GLY A 55 2.86 -10.69 3.92
C GLY A 55 3.42 -10.49 2.51
N GLN A 56 2.63 -10.73 1.45
CA GLN A 56 3.06 -10.41 0.09
C GLN A 56 2.94 -8.92 -0.20
N LYS A 57 3.71 -8.45 -1.19
CA LYS A 57 3.70 -7.05 -1.62
C LYS A 57 2.98 -6.86 -2.94
N ILE A 58 2.20 -5.78 -3.02
CA ILE A 58 1.66 -5.26 -4.27
C ILE A 58 2.50 -4.04 -4.62
N LEU A 59 3.31 -4.18 -5.67
CA LEU A 59 4.35 -3.22 -6.01
C LEU A 59 3.95 -2.33 -7.18
N PHE A 60 4.56 -1.15 -7.23
CA PHE A 60 4.55 -0.26 -8.37
C PHE A 60 3.15 0.28 -8.76
N ASP A 61 2.33 0.62 -7.78
CA ASP A 61 1.10 1.36 -8.04
C ASP A 61 1.41 2.81 -8.43
N ASN A 62 1.06 3.18 -9.66
CA ASN A 62 1.49 4.44 -10.26
C ASN A 62 0.39 5.52 -10.14
N PHE A 63 0.65 6.55 -9.35
CA PHE A 63 -0.17 7.75 -9.32
C PHE A 63 0.44 8.81 -10.23
N THR A 64 -0.22 9.11 -11.35
CA THR A 64 0.29 10.09 -12.32
C THR A 64 -0.16 11.50 -11.96
N VAL A 65 0.80 12.43 -11.88
CA VAL A 65 0.57 13.83 -11.52
C VAL A 65 0.06 14.60 -12.74
N THR A 66 -1.24 14.47 -13.02
CA THR A 66 -1.97 15.23 -14.03
C THR A 66 -3.40 15.44 -13.58
N ASP A 67 -4.07 16.48 -14.07
CA ASP A 67 -5.47 16.78 -13.72
C ASP A 67 -6.40 15.61 -14.08
N ASN A 68 -6.19 14.97 -15.24
CA ASN A 68 -6.98 13.83 -15.70
C ASN A 68 -6.83 12.58 -14.81
N ALA A 69 -5.73 12.45 -14.07
CA ALA A 69 -5.48 11.32 -13.18
C ALA A 69 -5.70 11.66 -11.69
N MET A 70 -6.07 12.92 -11.38
CA MET A 70 -6.21 13.41 -10.01
C MET A 70 -7.23 12.62 -9.19
N TRP A 71 -8.26 12.08 -9.84
CA TRP A 71 -9.29 11.25 -9.20
C TRP A 71 -8.71 10.07 -8.40
N ARG A 72 -7.57 9.52 -8.83
CA ARG A 72 -6.94 8.40 -8.14
C ARG A 72 -6.34 8.81 -6.80
N PHE A 73 -5.70 10.00 -6.74
CA PHE A 73 -5.26 10.59 -5.48
C PHE A 73 -6.43 10.85 -4.53
N GLN A 74 -7.57 11.31 -5.07
CA GLN A 74 -8.77 11.56 -4.27
C GLN A 74 -9.36 10.27 -3.69
N GLN A 75 -9.45 9.19 -4.49
CA GLN A 75 -9.90 7.88 -4.00
C GLN A 75 -8.99 7.32 -2.91
N ALA A 76 -7.67 7.36 -3.12
CA ALA A 76 -6.71 6.89 -2.14
C ALA A 76 -6.75 7.73 -0.85
N SER A 77 -6.88 9.06 -0.96
CA SER A 77 -7.03 9.97 0.19
C SER A 77 -8.29 9.69 1.00
N LYS A 78 -9.41 9.39 0.32
CA LYS A 78 -10.66 8.97 0.96
C LYS A 78 -10.50 7.64 1.69
N ALA A 79 -9.85 6.66 1.07
CA ALA A 79 -9.58 5.36 1.68
C ALA A 79 -8.65 5.45 2.90
N ALA A 80 -7.63 6.33 2.85
CA ALA A 80 -6.76 6.67 3.96
C ALA A 80 -7.38 7.61 4.99
N GLN A 81 -8.64 8.00 4.80
CA GLN A 81 -9.42 8.86 5.69
C GLN A 81 -8.72 10.20 5.97
N PHE A 82 -8.08 10.79 4.97
CA PHE A 82 -7.63 12.18 5.08
C PHE A 82 -8.85 13.10 5.28
N PRO A 83 -8.73 14.14 6.13
CA PRO A 83 -9.80 15.10 6.32
C PRO A 83 -10.21 15.72 4.99
N ASP A 84 -11.52 15.84 4.76
CA ASP A 84 -12.04 16.53 3.59
C ASP A 84 -11.55 17.99 3.55
N GLY A 85 -11.21 18.48 2.36
CA GLY A 85 -10.61 19.80 2.16
C GLY A 85 -9.15 19.95 2.63
N LYS A 86 -8.49 18.89 3.13
CA LYS A 86 -7.06 18.96 3.46
C LYS A 86 -6.24 19.29 2.21
N GLN A 87 -5.44 20.34 2.31
CA GLN A 87 -4.49 20.73 1.26
C GLN A 87 -3.11 20.17 1.59
N PHE A 88 -2.41 19.69 0.55
CA PHE A 88 -1.01 19.30 0.63
C PHE A 88 -0.20 20.27 -0.22
N SER A 89 0.94 20.73 0.28
CA SER A 89 1.85 21.63 -0.43
C SER A 89 2.54 20.95 -1.61
N SER A 90 2.60 19.61 -1.61
CA SER A 90 3.22 18.81 -2.67
C SER A 90 2.73 17.37 -2.68
N PHE A 91 2.95 16.67 -3.79
CA PHE A 91 2.72 15.21 -3.90
C PHE A 91 3.63 14.39 -2.98
N LYS A 92 4.79 14.94 -2.59
CA LYS A 92 5.68 14.34 -1.59
C LYS A 92 5.02 14.34 -0.22
N GLU A 93 4.51 15.50 0.20
CA GLU A 93 3.82 15.63 1.50
C GLU A 93 2.58 14.72 1.55
N TRP A 94 1.82 14.65 0.45
CA TRP A 94 0.71 13.70 0.33
C TRP A 94 1.19 12.26 0.55
N ALA A 95 2.28 11.84 -0.12
CA ALA A 95 2.82 10.48 -0.01
C ALA A 95 3.36 10.16 1.39
N GLU A 96 4.01 11.14 2.05
CA GLU A 96 4.48 11.02 3.43
C GLU A 96 3.32 10.83 4.42
N ASN A 97 2.19 11.52 4.21
CA ASN A 97 0.99 11.34 5.01
C ASN A 97 0.26 10.03 4.69
N PHE A 98 0.44 9.50 3.48
CA PHE A 98 -0.19 8.26 3.00
C PHE A 98 0.58 7.02 3.46
N LEU A 99 1.89 7.15 3.69
CA LEU A 99 2.73 6.11 4.28
C LEU A 99 2.16 5.63 5.63
N ASN A 100 2.26 4.32 5.89
CA ASN A 100 1.73 3.63 7.07
C ASN A 100 0.21 3.66 7.22
N LYS A 101 -0.54 4.19 6.25
CA LYS A 101 -2.01 4.08 6.27
C LYS A 101 -2.43 2.64 5.99
N HIS A 102 -3.44 2.20 6.71
CA HIS A 102 -4.16 0.97 6.41
C HIS A 102 -5.39 1.28 5.57
N LEU A 103 -5.54 0.55 4.48
CA LEU A 103 -6.66 0.67 3.56
C LEU A 103 -6.92 -0.66 2.88
N ARG A 104 -8.04 -0.75 2.18
CA ARG A 104 -8.37 -1.91 1.37
C ARG A 104 -8.22 -1.59 -0.10
N VAL A 105 -7.43 -2.38 -0.80
CA VAL A 105 -7.21 -2.24 -2.24
C VAL A 105 -8.01 -3.29 -3.00
N VAL A 106 -8.57 -2.89 -4.13
CA VAL A 106 -9.18 -3.80 -5.11
C VAL A 106 -8.12 -4.12 -6.15
N VAL A 107 -7.66 -5.36 -6.18
CA VAL A 107 -6.64 -5.86 -7.11
C VAL A 107 -7.33 -6.54 -8.29
N GLY A 108 -6.90 -6.18 -9.50
CA GLY A 108 -7.23 -6.89 -10.73
C GLY A 108 -5.96 -7.39 -11.41
N GLU A 109 -6.13 -7.84 -12.65
CA GLU A 109 -5.02 -8.23 -13.52
C GLU A 109 -4.76 -7.16 -14.58
N ARG A 110 -3.49 -6.90 -14.85
CA ARG A 110 -3.02 -6.26 -16.08
C ARG A 110 -2.20 -7.26 -16.88
N GLU A 111 -2.40 -7.28 -18.19
CA GLU A 111 -1.55 -8.05 -19.09
C GLU A 111 -0.50 -7.13 -19.72
N TYR A 112 0.75 -7.58 -19.70
CA TYR A 112 1.86 -6.89 -20.35
C TYR A 112 2.84 -7.92 -20.90
N ASN A 113 3.13 -7.86 -22.21
CA ASN A 113 3.97 -8.82 -22.92
C ASN A 113 3.57 -10.28 -22.66
N GLY A 114 2.27 -10.58 -22.66
CA GLY A 114 1.72 -11.92 -22.42
C GLY A 114 1.84 -12.43 -20.98
N LYS A 115 2.30 -11.58 -20.05
CA LYS A 115 2.36 -11.90 -18.61
C LYS A 115 1.30 -11.11 -17.86
N LYS A 116 0.68 -11.78 -16.88
CA LYS A 116 -0.31 -11.18 -15.99
C LYS A 116 0.36 -10.70 -14.72
N TYR A 117 0.01 -9.49 -14.31
CA TYR A 117 0.51 -8.86 -13.10
C TYR A 117 -0.65 -8.33 -12.27
N PRO A 118 -0.53 -8.36 -10.93
CA PRO A 118 -1.50 -7.70 -10.08
C PRO A 118 -1.44 -6.19 -10.30
N GLU A 119 -2.61 -5.56 -10.33
CA GLU A 119 -2.75 -4.11 -10.45
C GLU A 119 -3.85 -3.61 -9.52
N VAL A 120 -3.56 -2.55 -8.77
CA VAL A 120 -4.56 -1.89 -7.94
C VAL A 120 -5.54 -1.13 -8.84
N LYS A 121 -6.80 -1.55 -8.84
CA LYS A 121 -7.88 -0.92 -9.62
C LYS A 121 -8.70 0.08 -8.82
N GLY A 122 -8.73 -0.04 -7.49
CA GLY A 122 -9.52 0.85 -6.64
C GLY A 122 -9.13 0.78 -5.17
N PHE A 123 -9.70 1.71 -4.40
CA PHE A 123 -9.41 1.90 -2.98
C PHE A 123 -10.71 1.98 -2.17
N LYS A 124 -10.71 1.34 -1.01
CA LYS A 124 -11.79 1.36 -0.01
C LYS A 124 -11.20 1.63 1.36
N VAL A 125 -12.04 2.17 2.25
CA VAL A 125 -11.67 2.32 3.67
C VAL A 125 -11.45 0.93 4.26
N SER A 126 -10.41 0.79 5.08
CA SER A 126 -10.14 -0.44 5.83
C SER A 126 -11.36 -0.82 6.68
N GLU A 127 -11.77 -2.08 6.62
CA GLU A 127 -12.82 -2.64 7.50
C GLU A 127 -12.23 -3.19 8.80
N ILE A 128 -10.91 -3.41 8.83
CA ILE A 128 -10.21 -3.93 10.00
C ILE A 128 -9.57 -2.78 10.76
N THR A 129 -10.00 -2.56 12.00
CA THR A 129 -9.34 -1.63 12.92
C THR A 129 -7.87 -2.02 13.07
N ALA A 130 -6.97 -1.04 13.04
CA ALA A 130 -5.56 -1.31 13.35
C ALA A 130 -5.48 -1.95 14.75
N PRO A 131 -4.63 -2.97 14.98
CA PRO A 131 -4.42 -3.50 16.31
C PRO A 131 -4.01 -2.34 17.22
N SER A 132 -4.74 -2.15 18.31
CA SER A 132 -4.44 -1.11 19.28
C SER A 132 -3.06 -1.40 19.88
N THR A 133 -2.04 -0.65 19.49
CA THR A 133 -0.78 -0.55 20.23
C THR A 133 -1.01 0.28 21.49
N GLY A 134 -1.98 -0.12 22.31
CA GLY A 134 -2.21 0.43 23.63
C GLY A 134 -1.26 -0.24 24.59
N VAL A 135 0.02 0.15 24.58
CA VAL A 135 0.81 -0.03 25.80
C VAL A 135 0.21 0.92 26.81
N THR A 136 -0.62 0.39 27.70
CA THR A 136 -1.02 1.12 28.92
C THR A 136 0.23 1.11 29.80
N ILE A 137 1.06 2.14 29.68
CA ILE A 137 2.12 2.37 30.66
C ILE A 137 1.39 2.85 31.91
N ASN A 138 1.28 1.99 32.91
CA ASN A 138 0.81 2.42 34.22
C ASN A 138 1.96 3.17 34.89
N ASP A 139 1.64 4.20 35.68
CA ASP A 139 2.65 4.97 36.41
C ASP A 139 3.49 4.07 37.36
N ASP A 140 2.98 2.89 37.72
CA ASP A 140 3.67 1.87 38.52
C ASP A 140 4.79 1.11 37.76
N ASP A 141 4.84 1.20 36.43
CA ASP A 141 5.84 0.51 35.59
C ASP A 141 7.11 1.36 35.35
N ILE A 142 7.23 2.54 35.98
CA ILE A 142 8.39 3.41 35.91
C ILE A 142 9.24 3.26 37.19
N PRO A 143 10.41 2.59 37.15
CA PRO A 143 11.29 2.53 38.30
C PRO A 143 11.98 3.90 38.49
N PHE A 144 11.70 4.54 39.62
CA PHE A 144 12.48 5.67 40.13
C PHE A 144 13.73 5.21 40.89
#